data_AF-A0A5P3AF03-F1
#
_entry.id   AF-A0A5P3AF03-F1
#
_cell.length_a   1.000
_cell.length_b   1.000
_cell.length_c   1.000
_cell.angle_alpha   90.00
_cell.angle_beta   90.00
_cell.angle_gamma   90.00
#
_symmetry.space_group_name_H-M   'P 1'
#
loop_
_entity.id
_entity.type
_entity.pdbx_description
1 polymer ?
#
loop_
_entity_poly.entity_id
_entity_poly.type
_entity_poly.pdbx_seq_one_letter_code
_entity_poly.pdbx_strand_id
1 'polypeptide(L)' 'MKGGAQEGLEGNCPDRHVIIEFPDRATALDWYNSDAYQRILPIALSSSERDIVVVDGI' A
#
# COMPACT_ATOMS: atom_id res chain seq x y z
N MET A 1 4.43 -14.18 -6.78
CA MET A 1 4.37 -12.92 -7.56
C MET A 1 3.39 -12.01 -6.80
N LYS A 2 3.84 -10.85 -6.26
CA LYS A 2 2.99 -9.96 -5.45
C LYS A 2 2.43 -8.88 -6.37
N GLY A 3 1.25 -9.12 -6.92
CA GLY A 3 0.60 -8.31 -7.95
C GLY A 3 -0.01 -9.24 -8.99
N GLY A 4 -1.34 -9.24 -9.12
CA GLY A 4 -2.03 -9.96 -10.19
C GLY A 4 -1.75 -9.34 -11.56
N ALA A 5 -2.36 -9.87 -12.61
CA ALA A 5 -2.34 -9.21 -13.92
C ALA A 5 -2.97 -7.81 -13.78
N GLN A 6 -2.29 -6.80 -14.33
CA GLN A 6 -2.77 -5.42 -14.37
C GLN A 6 -2.83 -4.94 -15.81
N GLU A 7 -3.84 -4.12 -16.10
CA GLU A 7 -4.03 -3.46 -17.38
C GLU A 7 -4.15 -1.97 -17.12
N GLY A 8 -3.16 -1.21 -17.58
CA GLY A 8 -3.19 0.25 -17.49
C GLY A 8 -4.15 0.80 -18.54
N LEU A 9 -5.22 1.46 -18.09
CA LEU A 9 -6.24 2.00 -18.99
C LEU A 9 -5.97 3.47 -19.37
N GLU A 10 -5.51 4.28 -18.42
CA GLU A 10 -5.25 5.71 -18.63
C GLU A 10 -4.22 6.25 -17.62
N GLY A 11 -3.41 7.23 -18.03
CA GLY A 11 -2.47 7.93 -17.16
C GLY A 11 -1.21 7.15 -16.82
N ASN A 12 -0.57 7.50 -15.69
CA ASN A 12 0.59 6.78 -15.18
C ASN A 12 0.14 5.67 -14.23
N CYS A 13 0.17 4.42 -14.69
CA CYS A 13 -0.13 3.25 -13.87
C CYS A 13 1.18 2.58 -13.42
N PRO A 14 1.53 2.61 -12.12
CA PRO A 14 2.70 1.90 -11.61
C PRO A 14 2.71 0.42 -12.00
N ASP A 15 3.90 -0.14 -12.21
CA ASP A 15 4.07 -1.56 -12.56
C ASP A 15 3.58 -2.54 -11.48
N ARG A 16 3.31 -2.03 -10.27
CA ARG A 16 2.88 -2.83 -9.13
C ARG A 16 1.86 -2.10 -8.27
N HIS A 17 0.76 -2.79 -8.01
CA HIS A 17 -0.27 -2.39 -7.04
C HIS A 17 -0.39 -3.44 -5.93
N VAL A 18 -0.62 -2.97 -4.71
CA VAL A 18 -0.90 -3.83 -3.56
C VAL A 18 -2.17 -3.30 -2.91
N ILE A 19 -3.18 -4.16 -2.79
CA ILE A 19 -4.46 -3.85 -2.15
C ILE A 19 -4.53 -4.69 -0.88
N ILE A 20 -4.84 -4.05 0.24
CA ILE A 20 -5.01 -4.69 1.54
C ILE A 20 -6.36 -4.25 2.07
N GLU A 21 -7.24 -5.22 2.33
CA GLU A 21 -8.54 -4.98 2.96
C GLU A 21 -8.40 -5.04 4.48
N PHE A 22 -9.01 -4.07 5.16
CA PHE A 22 -9.09 -3.99 6.62
C PHE A 22 -10.56 -3.90 7.04
N PRO A 23 -10.91 -4.38 8.25
CA PRO A 23 -12.29 -4.33 8.74
C PRO A 23 -12.81 -2.89 8.91
N ASP A 24 -11.92 -1.96 9.23
CA ASP A 24 -12.24 -0.53 9.38
C ASP A 24 -10.99 0.33 9.15
N ARG A 25 -11.22 1.65 9.03
CA ARG A 25 -10.17 2.65 8.82
C ARG A 25 -9.15 2.71 9.96
N ALA A 26 -9.62 2.59 11.21
CA ALA A 26 -8.74 2.70 12.38
C ALA A 26 -7.71 1.55 12.37
N THR A 27 -8.16 0.33 12.07
CA THR A 27 -7.29 -0.84 11.94
C THR A 27 -6.23 -0.65 10.84
N ALA A 28 -6.59 -0.04 9.71
CA ALA A 28 -5.62 0.26 8.64
C ALA A 28 -4.56 1.27 9.07
N LEU A 29 -4.95 2.31 9.81
CA LEU A 29 -4.04 3.32 10.35
C LEU A 29 -3.15 2.75 11.46
N ASP A 30 -3.71 1.92 12.34
CA ASP A 30 -2.96 1.25 13.40
C ASP A 30 -1.93 0.28 12.83
N TRP A 31 -2.28 -0.44 11.75
CA TRP A 31 -1.31 -1.27 11.02
C TRP A 31 -0.14 -0.43 10.49
N TYR A 32 -0.41 0.70 9.84
CA TYR A 32 0.64 1.58 9.30
C TYR A 32 1.51 2.16 10.43
N ASN A 33 0.91 2.55 11.55
CA ASN A 33 1.63 3.11 12.70
C ASN A 33 2.27 2.06 13.62
N SER A 34 2.02 0.77 13.38
CA SER A 34 2.56 -0.31 14.22
C SER A 34 4.09 -0.34 14.23
N ASP A 35 4.67 -0.67 15.38
CA ASP A 35 6.12 -0.83 15.52
C ASP A 35 6.71 -1.82 14.50
N ALA A 36 5.95 -2.87 14.18
CA ALA A 36 6.37 -3.86 13.20
C ALA A 36 6.53 -3.26 11.81
N TYR A 37 5.57 -2.46 11.36
CA TYR A 37 5.62 -1.80 10.05
C TYR A 37 6.64 -0.65 10.01
N GLN A 38 6.66 0.17 11.06
CA GLN A 38 7.60 1.29 11.17
C GLN A 38 9.06 0.84 11.16
N ARG A 39 9.39 -0.33 11.76
CA ARG A 39 10.74 -0.90 11.70
C ARG A 39 11.22 -1.23 10.29
N ILE A 40 10.32 -1.59 9.37
CA ILE A 40 10.67 -1.95 7.98
C ILE A 40 10.50 -0.79 7.00
N LEU A 41 9.83 0.28 7.40
CA LEU A 41 9.55 1.43 6.55
C LEU A 41 10.82 2.05 5.92
N PRO A 42 11.95 2.24 6.62
CA PRO A 42 13.15 2.84 6.02
C PRO A 42 13.72 2.03 4.86
N ILE A 43 13.75 0.69 4.99
CA ILE A 43 14.19 -0.23 3.93
C ILE A 43 13.28 -0.08 2.72
N ALA A 44 12.00 0.04 2.99
CA ALA A 44 10.99 0.08 1.97
C ALA A 44 10.98 1.43 1.23
N LEU A 45 11.30 2.55 1.91
CA LEU A 45 11.46 3.87 1.28
C LEU A 45 12.78 3.99 0.48
N SER A 46 13.86 3.34 0.92
CA SER A 46 15.13 3.37 0.17
C SER A 46 15.11 2.51 -1.11
N SER A 47 14.17 1.56 -1.19
CA SER A 47 14.11 0.58 -2.28
C SER A 47 13.13 0.96 -3.41
N SER A 48 12.21 1.89 -3.16
CA SER A 48 11.15 2.24 -4.11
C SER A 48 10.50 3.58 -3.79
N GLU A 49 10.20 4.35 -4.83
CA GLU A 49 9.22 5.44 -4.76
C GLU A 49 7.81 4.83 -4.83
N ARG A 50 6.97 5.14 -3.83
CA ARG A 50 5.59 4.63 -3.78
C ARG A 50 4.70 5.54 -2.96
N ASP A 51 3.42 5.48 -3.27
CA ASP A 51 2.35 6.09 -2.49
C ASP A 51 1.60 5.03 -1.68
N ILE A 52 1.20 5.38 -0.46
CA ILE A 52 0.30 4.57 0.38
C ILE A 52 -0.87 5.46 0.78
N VAL A 53 -2.07 5.02 0.46
CA VAL A 53 -3.32 5.73 0.79
C VAL A 53 -4.29 4.79 1.49
N VAL A 54 -5.07 5.35 2.44
CA VAL A 54 -6.18 4.64 3.09
C VAL A 54 -7.48 5.29 2.61
N VAL A 55 -8.25 4.53 1.85
CA VAL A 55 -9.52 4.95 1.26
C VAL A 55 -10.65 4.24 1.99
N ASP A 56 -11.66 4.98 2.42
CA ASP A 56 -12.86 4.39 3.02
C ASP A 56 -13.74 3.81 1.91
N GLY A 57 -14.29 2.61 2.15
CA GLY A 57 -15.32 2.03 1.29
C GLY A 57 -16.61 2.85 1.36
N ILE A 58 -17.42 2.78 0.30
CA ILE A 58 -18.77 3.37 0.24
C ILE A 58 -19.78 2.40 0.84
#